data_AF-A0A7J9PTP2-F1
#
_entry.id   AF-A0A7J9PTP2-F1
#
_cell.length_a   1.000
_cell.length_b   1.000
_cell.length_c   1.000
_cell.angle_alpha   90.00
_cell.angle_beta   90.00
_cell.angle_gamma   90.00
#
_symmetry.space_group_name_H-M   'P 1'
#
loop_
_entity.id
_entity.type
_entity.pdbx_description
1 polymer ?
#
loop_
_entity_poly.entity_id
_entity_poly.type
_entity_poly.pdbx_seq_one_letter_code
_entity_poly.pdbx_strand_id
1 'polypeptide(L)'
;MRMMIILGCPEPPVLVPSFMFLLNMLKNKGHEVIVSANPAALKLIESADPEKYYLTGIGFQPIDEGLKTRAEVDHIIGFAHNDAAVNYIVTYKMTHNVNTSAIVFGKEFNEELLQILTENGVNAEMARAFHNPTPLNVKIKKMFSDL
;
A
#
# COMPACT_ATOMS: atom_id res chain seq x y z
N MET A 1 0.22 0.74 16.68
CA MET A 1 -0.67 -0.08 15.81
C MET A 1 0.18 -0.93 14.90
N ARG A 2 -0.32 -2.12 14.55
CA ARG A 2 0.27 -3.01 13.56
C ARG A 2 -0.43 -2.80 12.21
N MET A 3 0.34 -2.35 11.24
CA MET A 3 -0.14 -1.88 9.94
C MET A 3 0.26 -2.87 8.86
N MET A 4 -0.67 -3.19 7.95
CA MET A 4 -0.34 -3.93 6.74
C MET A 4 -0.33 -3.00 5.52
N ILE A 5 0.72 -3.04 4.71
CA ILE A 5 0.77 -2.35 3.43
C ILE A 5 0.64 -3.39 2.31
N ILE A 6 -0.28 -3.18 1.37
CA ILE A 6 -0.47 -4.03 0.20
C ILE A 6 0.06 -3.33 -1.05
N LEU A 7 0.98 -3.98 -1.75
CA LEU A 7 1.57 -3.47 -2.99
C LEU A 7 1.30 -4.42 -4.16
N GLY A 8 0.60 -3.91 -5.18
CA GLY A 8 0.35 -4.62 -6.43
C GLY A 8 1.52 -4.56 -7.42
N CYS A 9 1.22 -4.66 -8.72
CA CYS A 9 2.23 -4.58 -9.78
C CYS A 9 3.05 -3.27 -9.70
N PRO A 10 4.38 -3.32 -9.78
CA PRO A 10 5.21 -2.12 -9.69
C PRO A 10 5.43 -1.45 -11.06
N GLU A 11 4.39 -1.34 -11.89
CA GLU A 11 4.50 -0.72 -13.22
C GLU A 11 4.74 0.80 -13.12
N PRO A 12 3.96 1.60 -12.37
CA PRO A 12 4.22 3.03 -12.27
C PRO A 12 5.46 3.28 -11.39
N PRO A 13 6.49 4.00 -11.90
CA PRO A 13 7.72 4.24 -11.15
C PRO A 13 7.56 4.92 -9.79
N VAL A 14 6.43 5.60 -9.57
CA VAL A 14 6.12 6.26 -8.29
C VAL A 14 5.83 5.29 -7.14
N LEU A 15 5.50 4.02 -7.41
CA LEU A 15 5.06 3.09 -6.36
C LEU A 15 6.12 2.93 -5.27
N VAL A 16 7.33 2.51 -5.63
CA VAL A 16 8.39 2.21 -4.65
C VAL A 16 8.82 3.46 -3.87
N PRO A 17 9.12 4.62 -4.50
CA PRO A 17 9.45 5.83 -3.75
C PRO A 17 8.33 6.29 -2.79
N SER A 18 7.07 6.21 -3.22
CA SER A 18 5.94 6.64 -2.39
C SER A 18 5.64 5.65 -1.26
N PHE A 19 5.86 4.36 -1.51
CA PHE A 19 5.86 3.32 -0.48
C PHE A 19 6.93 3.59 0.58
N MET A 20 8.18 3.88 0.18
CA MET A 20 9.27 4.19 1.13
C MET A 20 8.97 5.44 1.96
N PHE A 21 8.34 6.44 1.34
CA PHE A 21 7.85 7.64 2.03
C PHE A 21 6.81 7.30 3.11
N LEU A 22 5.77 6.53 2.77
CA LEU A 22 4.76 6.06 3.73
C LEU A 22 5.41 5.22 4.84
N LEU A 23 6.26 4.27 4.47
CA LEU A 23 6.93 3.36 5.40
C LEU A 23 7.70 4.14 6.46
N ASN A 24 8.54 5.08 6.04
CA ASN A 24 9.30 5.93 6.95
C ASN A 24 8.37 6.75 7.88
N MET A 25 7.29 7.31 7.33
CA MET A 25 6.32 8.07 8.12
C MET A 25 5.65 7.19 9.19
N LEU A 26 5.24 5.97 8.85
CA LEU A 26 4.63 5.06 9.82
C LEU A 26 5.63 4.58 10.88
N LYS A 27 6.87 4.25 10.48
CA LYS A 27 7.92 3.85 11.42
C LYS A 27 8.24 4.95 12.42
N ASN A 28 8.34 6.20 11.96
CA ASN A 28 8.65 7.34 12.83
C ASN A 28 7.54 7.64 13.85
N LYS A 29 6.35 7.08 13.66
CA LYS A 29 5.23 7.13 14.61
C LYS A 29 5.15 5.90 15.52
N GLY A 30 6.10 4.97 15.40
CA GLY A 30 6.14 3.77 16.24
C GLY A 30 5.17 2.66 15.80
N HIS A 31 4.68 2.68 14.56
CA HIS A 31 3.88 1.58 14.03
C HIS A 31 4.76 0.37 13.68
N GLU A 32 4.26 -0.82 13.99
CA GLU A 32 4.80 -2.06 13.43
C GLU A 32 4.24 -2.26 12.03
N VAL A 33 5.08 -2.54 11.04
CA VAL A 33 4.64 -2.63 9.63
C VAL A 33 4.95 -3.99 9.05
N ILE A 34 3.95 -4.56 8.37
CA ILE A 34 4.07 -5.74 7.52
C ILE A 34 3.72 -5.35 6.10
N VAL A 35 4.48 -5.82 5.13
CA VAL A 35 4.27 -5.56 3.71
C VAL A 35 3.90 -6.86 3.02
N SER A 36 2.75 -6.85 2.35
CA SER A 36 2.29 -7.93 1.49
C SER A 36 2.37 -7.46 0.04
N ALA A 37 3.24 -8.06 -0.75
CA ALA A 37 3.53 -7.56 -2.09
C ALA A 37 3.82 -8.67 -3.08
N ASN A 38 3.64 -8.40 -4.37
CA ASN A 38 4.05 -9.36 -5.39
C ASN A 38 5.59 -9.48 -5.44
N PRO A 39 6.14 -10.58 -6.00
CA PRO A 39 7.60 -10.80 -6.00
C PRO A 39 8.42 -9.71 -6.71
N ALA A 40 7.87 -9.06 -7.73
CA ALA A 40 8.55 -7.99 -8.45
C ALA A 40 8.69 -6.73 -7.58
N ALA A 41 7.62 -6.33 -6.89
CA ALA A 41 7.64 -5.20 -5.98
C ALA A 41 8.59 -5.43 -4.81
N LEU A 42 8.59 -6.63 -4.22
CA LEU A 42 9.53 -7.00 -3.15
C LEU A 42 11.00 -6.83 -3.58
N LYS A 43 11.37 -7.34 -4.76
CA LYS A 43 12.73 -7.20 -5.29
C LYS A 43 13.12 -5.74 -5.53
N LEU A 44 12.20 -4.92 -6.05
CA LEU A 44 12.48 -3.50 -6.27
C LEU A 44 12.67 -2.73 -4.97
N ILE A 45 11.89 -3.05 -3.94
CA ILE A 45 12.02 -2.47 -2.60
C ILE A 45 13.38 -2.82 -1.99
N GLU A 46 13.76 -4.10 -2.04
CA GLU A 46 15.07 -4.55 -1.56
C GLU A 46 16.22 -3.87 -2.31
N SER A 47 16.08 -3.70 -3.63
CA SER A 47 17.08 -3.03 -4.47
C SER A 47 17.16 -1.53 -4.21
N ALA A 48 16.06 -0.92 -3.77
CA ALA A 48 16.00 0.51 -3.45
C ALA A 48 16.59 0.85 -2.06
N ASP A 49 16.76 -0.14 -1.18
CA ASP A 49 17.36 0.02 0.14
C ASP A 49 18.25 -1.19 0.49
N PRO A 50 19.39 -1.35 -0.21
CA PRO A 50 20.24 -2.53 -0.08
C PRO A 50 20.81 -2.72 1.33
N GLU A 51 21.07 -1.63 2.04
CA GLU A 51 21.53 -1.62 3.44
C GLU A 51 20.39 -1.73 4.45
N LYS A 52 19.14 -1.84 3.97
CA LYS A 52 17.91 -2.03 4.76
C LYS A 52 17.68 -0.96 5.82
N TYR A 53 18.11 0.27 5.58
CA TYR A 53 17.93 1.36 6.55
C TYR A 53 16.44 1.62 6.84
N TYR A 54 15.63 1.73 5.80
CA TYR A 54 14.18 1.85 5.88
C TYR A 54 13.50 0.50 6.14
N LEU A 55 14.02 -0.60 5.59
CA LEU A 55 13.41 -1.93 5.69
C LEU A 55 13.69 -2.65 7.02
N THR A 56 14.59 -2.13 7.86
CA THR A 56 14.88 -2.72 9.18
C THR A 56 13.62 -2.78 10.05
N GLY A 57 13.33 -3.97 10.59
CA GLY A 57 12.18 -4.21 11.48
C GLY A 57 10.85 -4.38 10.76
N ILE A 58 10.86 -4.49 9.42
CA ILE A 58 9.64 -4.65 8.62
C ILE A 58 9.44 -6.13 8.26
N GLY A 59 8.22 -6.63 8.45
CA GLY A 59 7.84 -7.96 7.99
C GLY A 59 7.50 -7.93 6.49
N PHE A 60 7.95 -8.92 5.72
CA PHE A 60 7.61 -9.05 4.30
C PHE A 60 7.02 -10.42 4.02
N GLN A 61 6.00 -10.46 3.18
CA GLN A 61 5.41 -11.69 2.69
C GLN A 61 4.93 -11.54 1.25
N PRO A 62 4.90 -12.64 0.47
CA PRO A 62 4.22 -12.65 -0.82
C PRO A 62 2.73 -12.33 -0.66
N ILE A 63 2.17 -11.60 -1.65
CA ILE A 63 0.78 -11.14 -1.60
C ILE A 63 -0.26 -12.27 -1.49
N ASP A 64 0.02 -13.47 -1.99
CA ASP A 64 -0.89 -14.60 -1.86
C ASP A 64 -0.77 -15.30 -0.49
N GLU A 65 0.42 -15.31 0.10
CA GLU A 65 0.65 -15.90 1.42
C GLU A 65 -0.09 -15.13 2.51
N GLY A 66 -0.11 -13.79 2.40
CA GLY A 66 -0.84 -12.94 3.36
C GLY A 66 -2.36 -13.08 3.35
N LEU A 67 -2.93 -13.83 2.40
CA LEU A 67 -4.35 -14.19 2.37
C LEU A 67 -4.65 -15.53 3.04
N LYS A 68 -3.65 -16.40 3.22
CA LYS A 68 -3.87 -17.75 3.77
C LYS A 68 -4.17 -17.75 5.25
N THR A 69 -3.64 -16.77 5.97
CA THR A 69 -3.81 -16.63 7.42
C THR A 69 -4.21 -15.21 7.75
N ARG A 70 -5.20 -15.06 8.62
CA ARG A 70 -5.56 -13.77 9.18
C ARG A 70 -4.41 -13.28 10.07
N ALA A 71 -3.81 -12.16 9.69
CA ALA A 71 -2.80 -11.51 10.49
C ALA A 71 -3.49 -10.60 11.51
N GLU A 72 -2.96 -10.54 12.73
CA GLU A 72 -3.40 -9.56 13.71
C GLU A 72 -2.85 -8.18 13.32
N VAL A 73 -3.64 -7.44 12.53
CA VAL A 73 -3.34 -6.08 12.09
C VAL A 73 -4.50 -5.16 12.43
N ASP A 74 -4.18 -3.92 12.80
CA ASP A 74 -5.17 -2.92 13.20
C ASP A 74 -5.71 -2.13 11.99
N HIS A 75 -4.92 -2.04 10.91
CA HIS A 75 -5.27 -1.29 9.71
C HIS A 75 -4.52 -1.79 8.47
N ILE A 76 -5.18 -1.71 7.31
CA ILE A 76 -4.60 -2.07 6.01
C ILE A 76 -4.52 -0.83 5.12
N ILE A 77 -3.38 -0.62 4.44
CA ILE A 77 -3.16 0.44 3.46
C ILE A 77 -2.81 -0.18 2.11
N GLY A 78 -3.66 0.01 1.11
CA GLY A 78 -3.47 -0.50 -0.24
C GLY A 78 -2.97 0.53 -1.25
N PHE A 79 -2.04 0.14 -2.11
CA PHE A 79 -1.65 0.90 -3.30
C PHE A 79 -2.26 0.25 -4.55
N ALA A 80 -3.10 0.98 -5.29
CA ALA A 80 -3.77 0.48 -6.49
C ALA A 80 -3.47 1.33 -7.74
N HIS A 81 -3.04 0.69 -8.82
CA HIS A 81 -2.95 1.33 -10.15
C HIS A 81 -3.65 0.51 -11.26
N ASN A 82 -4.23 -0.64 -10.91
CA ASN A 82 -4.93 -1.53 -11.81
C ASN A 82 -5.96 -2.40 -11.05
N ASP A 83 -6.80 -3.12 -11.79
CA ASP A 83 -7.88 -3.96 -11.24
C ASP A 83 -7.36 -5.06 -10.31
N ALA A 84 -6.22 -5.66 -10.64
CA ALA A 84 -5.63 -6.73 -9.83
C ALA A 84 -5.29 -6.23 -8.42
N ALA A 85 -4.69 -5.04 -8.30
CA ALA A 85 -4.39 -4.44 -7.00
C ALA A 85 -5.67 -4.14 -6.21
N VAL A 86 -6.72 -3.62 -6.86
CA VAL A 86 -8.03 -3.39 -6.23
C VAL A 86 -8.61 -4.69 -5.68
N ASN A 87 -8.62 -5.75 -6.48
CA ASN A 87 -9.14 -7.06 -6.07
C ASN A 87 -8.39 -7.63 -4.86
N TYR A 88 -7.05 -7.50 -4.83
CA TYR A 88 -6.28 -7.90 -3.65
C TYR A 88 -6.69 -7.08 -2.43
N ILE A 89 -6.76 -5.75 -2.52
CA ILE A 89 -7.12 -4.89 -1.38
C ILE A 89 -8.50 -5.26 -0.83
N VAL A 90 -9.50 -5.45 -1.70
CA VAL A 90 -10.85 -5.87 -1.28
C VAL A 90 -10.81 -7.24 -0.62
N THR A 91 -10.09 -8.21 -1.20
CA THR A 91 -9.96 -9.56 -0.63
C THR A 91 -9.29 -9.53 0.73
N TYR A 92 -8.21 -8.77 0.89
CA TYR A 92 -7.54 -8.58 2.17
C TYR A 92 -8.47 -7.94 3.20
N LYS A 93 -9.22 -6.90 2.83
CA LYS A 93 -10.21 -6.30 3.73
C LYS A 93 -11.19 -7.37 4.23
N MET A 94 -11.73 -8.20 3.34
CA MET A 94 -12.72 -9.22 3.70
C MET A 94 -12.12 -10.35 4.55
N THR A 95 -10.94 -10.83 4.19
CA THR A 95 -10.23 -11.90 4.92
C THR A 95 -9.82 -11.46 6.32
N HIS A 96 -9.28 -10.24 6.45
CA HIS A 96 -8.78 -9.74 7.73
C HIS A 96 -9.86 -9.02 8.54
N ASN A 97 -10.98 -8.63 7.94
CA ASN A 97 -12.09 -7.88 8.53
C ASN A 97 -11.61 -6.71 9.40
N VAL A 98 -10.80 -5.84 8.80
CA VAL A 98 -10.09 -4.72 9.45
C VAL A 98 -10.28 -3.44 8.63
N ASN A 99 -10.23 -2.29 9.29
CA ASN A 99 -10.27 -0.98 8.63
C ASN A 99 -9.22 -0.90 7.52
N THR A 100 -9.67 -0.53 6.33
CA THR A 100 -8.83 -0.55 5.14
C THR A 100 -8.92 0.79 4.44
N SER A 101 -7.77 1.36 4.11
CA SER A 101 -7.63 2.54 3.25
C SER A 101 -6.88 2.17 1.98
N ALA A 102 -7.11 2.91 0.91
CA ALA A 102 -6.39 2.72 -0.33
C ALA A 102 -6.08 4.04 -1.04
N ILE A 103 -5.01 4.04 -1.81
CA ILE A 103 -4.73 5.14 -2.74
C ILE A 103 -4.65 4.58 -4.14
N VAL A 104 -5.54 5.10 -5.01
CA VAL A 104 -5.50 4.82 -6.44
C VAL A 104 -4.58 5.83 -7.11
N PHE A 105 -3.68 5.37 -7.98
CA PHE A 105 -2.75 6.24 -8.68
C PHE A 105 -2.48 5.78 -10.11
N GLY A 106 -2.19 6.75 -10.99
CA GLY A 106 -1.94 6.49 -12.41
C GLY A 106 -1.74 7.78 -13.21
N LYS A 107 -1.51 7.63 -14.53
CA LYS A 107 -1.41 8.76 -15.47
C LYS A 107 -2.72 9.54 -15.56
N GLU A 108 -3.82 8.81 -15.57
CA GLU A 108 -5.17 9.34 -15.70
C GLU A 108 -6.00 8.99 -14.47
N PHE A 109 -7.14 9.68 -14.35
CA PHE A 109 -8.09 9.38 -13.30
C PHE A 109 -8.90 8.15 -13.74
N ASN A 110 -8.95 7.13 -12.90
CA ASN A 110 -9.71 5.91 -13.13
C ASN A 110 -10.73 5.80 -12.00
N GLU A 111 -11.93 6.32 -12.27
CA GLU A 111 -13.03 6.39 -11.32
C GLU A 111 -13.58 5.00 -10.99
N GLU A 112 -13.49 4.04 -11.90
CA GLU A 112 -13.97 2.68 -11.71
C GLU A 112 -13.18 1.96 -10.61
N LEU A 113 -11.84 2.05 -10.62
CA LEU A 113 -11.00 1.49 -9.55
C LEU A 113 -11.35 2.08 -8.18
N LEU A 114 -11.60 3.39 -8.14
CA LEU A 114 -11.97 4.09 -6.92
C LEU A 114 -13.34 3.65 -6.43
N GLN A 115 -14.31 3.52 -7.34
CA GLN A 115 -15.67 3.11 -7.05
C GLN A 115 -15.73 1.68 -6.49
N ILE A 116 -15.01 0.72 -7.10
CA ILE A 116 -14.98 -0.66 -6.61
C ILE A 116 -14.47 -0.70 -5.16
N LEU A 117 -13.42 0.06 -4.84
CA LEU A 117 -12.88 0.13 -3.48
C LEU A 117 -13.91 0.71 -2.50
N THR A 118 -14.54 1.84 -2.82
CA THR A 118 -15.47 2.52 -1.92
C THR A 118 -16.77 1.74 -1.72
N GLU A 119 -17.32 1.11 -2.76
CA GLU A 119 -18.49 0.23 -2.67
C GLU A 119 -18.22 -0.99 -1.80
N ASN A 120 -16.98 -1.49 -1.80
CA ASN A 120 -16.53 -2.53 -0.89
C ASN A 120 -16.06 -1.97 0.47
N GLY A 121 -16.41 -0.72 0.79
CA GLY A 121 -16.18 -0.03 2.07
C GLY A 121 -14.72 0.23 2.42
N VAL A 122 -13.83 0.34 1.43
CA VAL A 122 -12.46 0.81 1.63
C VAL A 122 -12.46 2.34 1.61
N ASN A 123 -11.79 2.98 2.57
CA ASN A 123 -11.59 4.43 2.55
C ASN A 123 -10.52 4.79 1.50
N ALA A 124 -10.95 5.06 0.27
CA ALA A 124 -10.07 5.27 -0.86
C ALA A 124 -10.03 6.74 -1.32
N GLU A 125 -8.85 7.24 -1.65
CA GLU A 125 -8.68 8.47 -2.43
C GLU A 125 -7.83 8.20 -3.68
N MET A 126 -7.80 9.15 -4.62
CA MET A 126 -7.02 9.05 -5.84
C MET A 126 -6.01 10.19 -5.98
N ALA A 127 -4.86 9.89 -6.59
CA ALA A 127 -3.83 10.85 -6.96
C ALA A 127 -3.34 10.62 -8.40
N ARG A 128 -3.32 11.66 -9.23
CA ARG A 128 -2.71 11.59 -10.56
C ARG A 128 -1.19 11.65 -10.43
N ALA A 129 -0.54 10.50 -10.50
CA ALA A 129 0.89 10.33 -10.33
C ALA A 129 1.36 9.08 -11.08
N PHE A 130 2.39 9.22 -11.91
CA PHE A 130 2.97 8.08 -12.64
C PHE A 130 4.51 8.05 -12.54
N HIS A 131 5.18 9.17 -12.82
CA HIS A 131 6.64 9.31 -12.64
C HIS A 131 7.03 10.16 -11.44
N ASN A 132 6.33 11.27 -11.21
CA ASN A 132 6.58 12.17 -10.08
C ASN A 132 5.80 11.70 -8.84
N PRO A 133 6.45 11.35 -7.72
CA PRO A 133 5.77 10.84 -6.53
C PRO A 133 5.08 11.95 -5.72
N THR A 134 5.38 13.23 -5.99
CA THR A 134 4.91 14.36 -5.17
C THR A 134 3.39 14.38 -4.97
N PRO A 135 2.54 14.24 -6.02
CA PRO A 135 1.09 14.25 -5.82
C PRO A 135 0.60 13.08 -4.95
N LEU A 136 1.22 11.90 -5.10
CA LEU A 136 0.91 10.72 -4.32
C LEU A 136 1.35 10.89 -2.86
N ASN A 137 2.56 11.43 -2.61
CA ASN A 137 3.07 11.70 -1.26
C ASN A 137 2.24 12.74 -0.51
N VAL A 138 1.76 13.79 -1.20
CA VAL A 138 0.81 14.76 -0.61
C VAL A 138 -0.47 14.08 -0.19
N LYS A 139 -0.99 13.15 -1.01
CA LYS A 139 -2.19 12.38 -0.70
C LYS A 139 -1.98 11.44 0.50
N ILE A 140 -0.87 10.69 0.49
CA ILE A 140 -0.42 9.83 1.60
C ILE A 140 -0.38 10.64 2.90
N LYS A 141 0.27 11.79 2.88
CA LYS A 141 0.37 12.66 4.05
C LYS A 141 -1.02 13.07 4.53
N LYS A 142 -1.89 13.56 3.65
CA LYS A 142 -3.25 13.97 4.01
C LYS A 142 -4.04 12.83 4.66
N MET A 143 -3.95 11.61 4.14
CA MET A 143 -4.76 10.48 4.61
C MET A 143 -4.24 9.85 5.90
N PHE A 144 -2.91 9.89 6.13
CA PHE A 144 -2.27 9.04 7.13
C PHE A 144 -1.42 9.82 8.16
N SER A 145 -1.45 11.17 8.13
CA SER A 145 -0.73 12.00 9.12
C SER A 145 -1.29 11.92 10.53
N ASP A 146 -2.52 11.43 10.71
CA ASP A 146 -3.16 11.32 12.03
C ASP A 146 -3.24 9.87 12.54
N LEU A 147 -2.76 8.89 11.75
CA LEU A 147 -2.60 7.51 12.19
C LEU A 147 -1.52 7.36 13.26
#